data_AF-A0A7S3NT75-F1
#
_entry.id   AF-A0A7S3NT75-F1
#
_cell.length_a   1.000
_cell.length_b   1.000
_cell.length_c   1.000
_cell.angle_alpha   90.00
_cell.angle_beta   90.00
_cell.angle_gamma   90.00
#
_symmetry.space_group_name_H-M   'P 1'
#
loop_
_entity.id
_entity.type
_entity.pdbx_description
1 polymer ?
#
loop_
_entity_poly.entity_id
_entity_poly.type
_entity_poly.pdbx_seq_one_letter_code
_entity_poly.pdbx_strand_id
1 'polypeptide(L)'
;PSPSSRPLSDFNSYKDEDNVEWQRIDSLIAKDVFGELYLLYDIPCQVLIRTEGRSNLIKIPKEAFEEYIKEYYLESMENMIEFYRELLFGDKIELKHLLPLAGVTQMRKVQANVVLVKQGEKAKYIYFIKSGITKVMREVPFI
;
A
#
# COMPACT_ATOMS: atom_id res chain seq x y z
N PRO A 1 -7.26 37.16 5.89
CA PRO A 1 -8.17 36.00 6.02
C PRO A 1 -7.37 34.69 5.96
N SER A 2 -7.20 34.04 7.11
CA SER A 2 -6.57 32.74 7.23
C SER A 2 -7.41 31.68 6.48
N PRO A 3 -6.79 30.75 5.72
CA PRO A 3 -7.52 29.62 5.20
C PRO A 3 -7.90 28.72 6.38
N SER A 4 -9.20 28.58 6.56
CA SER A 4 -9.87 27.70 7.52
C SER A 4 -9.19 26.34 7.63
N SER A 5 -8.71 26.02 8.83
CA SER A 5 -8.33 24.68 9.25
C SER A 5 -9.58 23.79 9.28
N ARG A 6 -9.91 23.13 8.16
CA ARG A 6 -10.85 22.01 8.18
C ARG A 6 -10.15 20.79 8.79
N PRO A 7 -10.81 20.05 9.69
CA PRO A 7 -10.27 18.81 10.23
C PRO A 7 -10.12 17.76 9.11
N LEU A 8 -9.02 17.00 9.15
CA LEU A 8 -8.67 15.92 8.20
C LEU A 8 -9.67 14.74 8.19
N SER A 9 -10.73 14.77 9.00
CA SER A 9 -11.70 13.69 9.18
C SER A 9 -12.72 13.54 8.05
N ASP A 10 -12.87 14.55 7.18
CA ASP A 10 -14.04 14.65 6.29
C ASP A 10 -13.78 14.18 4.85
N PHE A 11 -12.64 13.52 4.57
CA PHE A 11 -12.21 13.14 3.22
C PHE A 11 -12.32 11.63 2.93
N ASN A 12 -13.35 10.96 3.45
CA ASN A 12 -13.54 9.52 3.19
C ASN A 12 -14.29 9.23 1.89
N SER A 13 -15.07 10.19 1.38
CA SER A 13 -15.70 10.07 0.07
C SER A 13 -15.65 11.36 -0.74
N TYR A 14 -15.68 11.22 -2.06
CA TYR A 14 -15.69 12.32 -3.02
C TYR A 14 -16.70 11.99 -4.12
N LYS A 15 -17.45 13.00 -4.59
CA LYS A 15 -18.32 12.87 -5.76
C LYS A 15 -17.67 13.53 -6.97
N ASP A 16 -17.63 12.82 -8.09
CA ASP A 16 -17.13 13.37 -9.35
C ASP A 16 -18.20 14.24 -10.06
N GLU A 17 -17.86 14.75 -11.24
CA GLU A 17 -18.72 15.63 -12.04
C GLU A 17 -20.04 14.94 -12.47
N ASP A 18 -20.04 13.60 -12.52
CA ASP A 18 -21.19 12.77 -12.83
C ASP A 18 -21.98 12.34 -11.57
N ASN A 19 -21.63 12.89 -10.40
CA ASN A 19 -22.16 12.54 -9.08
C ASN A 19 -21.88 11.08 -8.64
N VAL A 20 -20.90 10.41 -9.21
CA VAL A 20 -20.46 9.09 -8.75
C VAL A 20 -19.69 9.25 -7.44
N GLU A 21 -20.09 8.51 -6.42
CA GLU A 21 -19.42 8.53 -5.13
C GLU A 21 -18.25 7.54 -5.09
N TRP A 22 -17.07 8.09 -4.83
CA TRP A 22 -15.82 7.38 -4.67
C TRP A 22 -15.43 7.34 -3.21
N GLN A 23 -15.00 6.17 -2.73
CA GLN A 23 -14.47 6.01 -1.39
C GLN A 23 -12.93 6.07 -1.42
N ARG A 24 -12.34 6.83 -0.50
CA ARG A 24 -10.89 6.83 -0.32
C ARG A 24 -10.44 5.47 0.21
N ILE A 25 -9.55 4.82 -0.52
CA ILE A 25 -8.95 3.54 -0.13
C ILE A 25 -7.66 3.78 0.69
N ASP A 26 -6.80 4.70 0.25
CA ASP A 26 -5.52 4.99 0.90
C ASP A 26 -5.01 6.43 0.64
N SER A 27 -3.85 6.77 1.18
CA SER A 27 -3.10 8.00 0.97
C SER A 27 -1.67 7.70 0.56
N LEU A 28 -1.23 8.27 -0.56
CA LEU A 28 0.18 8.19 -0.98
C LEU A 28 0.98 9.37 -0.42
N ILE A 29 2.21 9.11 -0.01
CA ILE A 29 3.17 10.09 0.50
C ILE A 29 4.32 10.30 -0.49
N ALA A 30 5.19 11.27 -0.17
CA ALA A 30 6.38 11.52 -0.97
C ALA A 30 7.25 10.25 -1.06
N LYS A 31 7.71 9.94 -2.28
CA LYS A 31 8.48 8.75 -2.69
C LYS A 31 7.67 7.48 -2.92
N ASP A 32 6.36 7.50 -2.72
CA ASP A 32 5.52 6.37 -3.16
C ASP A 32 5.46 6.32 -4.69
N VAL A 33 5.32 5.11 -5.21
CA VAL A 33 5.20 4.77 -6.64
C VAL A 33 3.83 4.12 -6.84
N PHE A 34 3.19 4.39 -7.98
CA PHE A 34 1.88 3.82 -8.31
C PHE A 34 1.72 3.63 -9.83
N GLY A 35 0.81 2.73 -10.23
CA GLY A 35 0.48 2.46 -11.63
C GLY A 35 1.36 1.38 -12.29
N GLU A 36 2.26 0.77 -11.53
CA GLU A 36 3.13 -0.32 -11.97
C GLU A 36 2.34 -1.56 -12.38
N LEU A 37 1.25 -1.90 -11.68
CA LEU A 37 0.43 -3.06 -12.04
C LEU A 37 -0.17 -2.97 -13.45
N TYR A 38 -0.54 -1.75 -13.90
CA TYR A 38 -1.00 -1.51 -15.26
C TYR A 38 0.10 -1.84 -16.27
N LEU A 39 1.34 -1.45 -15.99
CA LEU A 39 2.49 -1.68 -16.88
C LEU A 39 2.94 -3.14 -16.89
N LEU A 40 2.75 -3.86 -15.78
CA LEU A 40 3.19 -5.25 -15.64
C LEU A 40 2.21 -6.26 -16.26
N TYR A 41 0.91 -6.06 -16.03
CA TYR A 41 -0.11 -7.06 -16.34
C TYR A 41 -1.15 -6.61 -17.37
N ASP A 42 -1.02 -5.41 -17.94
CA ASP A 42 -1.97 -4.82 -18.90
C ASP A 42 -3.43 -4.82 -18.38
N ILE A 43 -3.59 -4.66 -17.07
CA ILE A 43 -4.89 -4.63 -16.38
C ILE A 43 -5.39 -3.18 -16.35
N PRO A 44 -6.68 -2.91 -16.63
CA PRO A 44 -7.23 -1.55 -16.57
C PRO A 44 -7.02 -0.91 -15.19
N CYS A 45 -6.77 0.40 -15.16
CA CYS A 45 -6.61 1.14 -13.91
C CYS A 45 -7.89 1.05 -13.08
N GLN A 46 -7.80 0.45 -11.89
CA GLN A 46 -8.96 0.23 -11.01
C GLN A 46 -9.13 1.33 -9.96
N VAL A 47 -8.22 2.29 -9.92
CA VAL A 47 -8.15 3.33 -8.88
C VAL A 47 -7.93 4.70 -9.49
N LEU A 48 -8.52 5.71 -8.86
CA LEU A 48 -8.31 7.10 -9.22
C LEU A 48 -7.35 7.75 -8.21
N ILE A 49 -6.29 8.37 -8.72
CA ILE A 49 -5.32 9.11 -7.90
C ILE A 49 -5.62 10.59 -7.99
N ARG A 50 -5.80 11.22 -6.83
CA ARG A 50 -6.03 12.67 -6.72
C ARG A 50 -5.00 13.27 -5.77
N THR A 51 -4.39 14.37 -6.20
CA THR A 51 -3.47 15.14 -5.35
C THR A 51 -4.28 16.00 -4.37
N GLU A 52 -3.96 15.96 -3.09
CA GLU A 52 -4.58 16.81 -2.06
C GLU A 52 -3.95 18.22 -1.98
N GLY A 53 -2.83 18.43 -2.67
CA GLY A 53 -2.12 19.70 -2.69
C GLY A 53 -1.21 19.80 -3.90
N ARG A 54 -0.32 20.81 -3.89
CA ARG A 54 0.67 20.98 -4.95
C ARG A 54 1.69 19.84 -4.88
N SER A 55 1.73 19.03 -5.94
CA SER A 55 2.61 17.87 -6.04
C SER A 55 3.45 17.93 -7.32
N ASN A 56 4.68 17.44 -7.24
CA ASN A 56 5.53 17.18 -8.41
C ASN A 56 5.61 15.66 -8.59
N LEU A 57 5.31 15.20 -9.80
CA LEU A 57 5.34 13.78 -10.16
C LEU A 57 6.43 13.55 -11.19
N ILE A 58 7.12 12.42 -11.07
CA ILE A 58 8.06 11.93 -12.08
C ILE A 58 7.36 10.81 -12.82
N LYS A 59 7.18 10.98 -14.14
CA LYS A 59 6.60 9.96 -15.00
C LYS A 59 7.73 9.19 -15.68
N ILE A 60 7.65 7.87 -15.60
CA ILE A 60 8.50 6.96 -16.39
C ILE A 60 7.71 6.60 -17.65
N PRO A 61 8.24 6.85 -18.86
CA PRO A 61 7.63 6.37 -20.11
C PRO A 61 7.49 4.85 -20.13
N LYS A 62 6.47 4.33 -20.81
CA LYS A 62 6.20 2.89 -20.86
C LYS A 62 7.39 2.13 -21.45
N GLU A 63 7.98 2.68 -22.49
CA GLU A 63 9.12 2.10 -23.21
C GLU A 63 10.34 1.97 -22.29
N ALA A 64 10.63 3.02 -21.51
CA ALA A 64 11.73 3.02 -20.54
C ALA A 64 11.46 2.06 -19.37
N PHE A 65 10.20 1.94 -18.93
CA PHE A 65 9.83 0.95 -17.92
C PHE A 65 10.03 -0.47 -18.43
N GLU A 66 9.55 -0.76 -19.63
CA GLU A 66 9.66 -2.08 -20.27
C GLU A 66 11.11 -2.49 -20.49
N GLU A 67 11.97 -1.55 -20.91
CA GLU A 67 13.38 -1.83 -21.22
C GLU A 67 14.25 -2.02 -19.97
N TYR A 68 14.03 -1.25 -18.90
CA TYR A 68 14.99 -1.18 -17.79
C TYR A 68 14.46 -1.63 -16.42
N ILE A 69 13.14 -1.62 -16.22
CA ILE A 69 12.55 -1.68 -14.86
C ILE A 69 11.62 -2.90 -14.70
N LYS A 70 10.99 -3.34 -15.80
CA LYS A 70 9.95 -4.37 -15.80
C LYS A 70 10.37 -5.67 -15.13
N GLU A 71 11.54 -6.20 -15.47
CA GLU A 71 12.01 -7.48 -14.92
C GLU A 71 12.17 -7.42 -13.40
N TYR A 72 12.76 -6.34 -12.87
CA TYR A 72 12.91 -6.13 -11.43
C TYR A 72 11.57 -6.09 -10.70
N TYR A 73 10.58 -5.39 -11.26
CA TYR A 73 9.25 -5.31 -10.67
C TYR A 73 8.48 -6.63 -10.78
N LEU A 74 8.59 -7.35 -11.90
CA LEU A 74 8.01 -8.69 -12.04
C LEU A 74 8.55 -9.63 -10.98
N GLU A 75 9.87 -9.70 -10.83
CA GLU A 75 10.52 -10.54 -9.82
C GLU A 75 10.07 -10.14 -8.40
N SER A 76 10.04 -8.83 -8.08
CA SER A 76 9.58 -8.36 -6.78
C SER A 76 8.10 -8.70 -6.50
N MET A 77 7.24 -8.64 -7.52
CA MET A 77 5.82 -8.97 -7.39
C MET A 77 5.59 -10.47 -7.25
N GLU A 78 6.27 -11.29 -8.06
CA GLU A 78 6.21 -12.76 -7.97
C GLU A 78 6.61 -13.22 -6.57
N ASN A 79 7.73 -12.72 -6.05
CA ASN A 79 8.19 -12.99 -4.68
C ASN A 79 7.16 -12.60 -3.60
N MET A 80 6.38 -11.54 -3.82
CA MET A 80 5.35 -11.09 -2.87
C MET A 80 4.08 -11.94 -2.99
N ILE A 81 3.68 -12.30 -4.21
CA ILE A 81 2.55 -13.20 -4.46
C ILE A 81 2.82 -14.57 -3.83
N GLU A 82 4.01 -15.12 -4.01
CA GLU A 82 4.41 -16.39 -3.39
C GLU A 82 4.33 -16.31 -1.87
N PHE A 83 4.86 -15.25 -1.26
CA PHE A 83 4.74 -15.01 0.18
C PHE A 83 3.28 -15.02 0.66
N TYR A 84 2.37 -14.39 -0.08
CA TYR A 84 0.95 -14.40 0.27
C TYR A 84 0.28 -15.75 0.06
N ARG A 85 0.68 -16.52 -0.97
CA ARG A 85 0.18 -17.90 -1.16
C ARG A 85 0.59 -18.80 -0.01
N GLU A 86 1.83 -18.69 0.46
CA GLU A 86 2.33 -19.44 1.61
C GLU A 86 1.58 -19.04 2.90
N LEU A 87 1.36 -17.74 3.10
CA LEU A 87 0.76 -17.20 4.32
C LEU A 87 -0.75 -17.47 4.44
N LEU A 88 -1.54 -17.31 3.37
CA LEU A 88 -3.00 -17.28 3.39
C LEU A 88 -3.68 -18.63 3.06
N PHE A 89 -2.99 -19.74 3.30
CA PHE A 89 -3.47 -21.11 3.02
C PHE A 89 -3.66 -21.44 1.52
N GLY A 90 -2.67 -21.07 0.70
CA GLY A 90 -2.46 -21.67 -0.62
C GLY A 90 -3.35 -21.16 -1.74
N ASP A 91 -3.20 -21.77 -2.90
CA ASP A 91 -3.68 -21.36 -4.24
C ASP A 91 -5.19 -21.10 -4.43
N LYS A 92 -5.97 -21.13 -3.33
CA LYS A 92 -7.41 -20.85 -3.30
C LYS A 92 -7.74 -19.39 -3.54
N ILE A 93 -6.80 -18.48 -3.31
CA ILE A 93 -6.98 -17.07 -3.62
C ILE A 93 -6.52 -16.83 -5.05
N GLU A 94 -7.45 -16.43 -5.91
CA GLU A 94 -7.13 -16.10 -7.30
C GLU A 94 -6.13 -14.94 -7.38
N LEU A 95 -5.28 -14.97 -8.41
CA LEU A 95 -4.23 -13.98 -8.63
C LEU A 95 -4.77 -12.54 -8.62
N LYS A 96 -5.97 -12.32 -9.17
CA LYS A 96 -6.63 -11.01 -9.20
C LYS A 96 -6.85 -10.37 -7.81
N HIS A 97 -6.95 -11.19 -6.76
CA HIS A 97 -7.09 -10.73 -5.38
C HIS A 97 -5.74 -10.58 -4.68
N LEU A 98 -4.71 -11.31 -5.12
CA LEU A 98 -3.36 -11.22 -4.60
C LEU A 98 -2.61 -10.01 -5.16
N LEU A 99 -2.83 -9.65 -6.41
CA LEU A 99 -2.15 -8.53 -7.08
C LEU A 99 -2.30 -7.19 -6.33
N PRO A 100 -3.50 -6.76 -5.90
CA PRO A 100 -3.64 -5.54 -5.13
C PRO A 100 -2.91 -5.60 -3.78
N LEU A 101 -2.96 -6.74 -3.10
CA LEU A 101 -2.24 -6.93 -1.83
C LEU A 101 -0.73 -6.83 -2.05
N ALA A 102 -0.21 -7.50 -3.07
CA ALA A 102 1.20 -7.46 -3.42
C ALA A 102 1.67 -6.04 -3.78
N GLY A 103 0.89 -5.31 -4.58
CA GLY A 103 1.22 -3.95 -5.04
C GLY A 103 1.28 -2.92 -3.90
N VAL A 104 0.43 -3.03 -2.87
CA VAL A 104 0.46 -2.10 -1.73
C VAL A 104 1.40 -2.53 -0.60
N THR A 105 1.89 -3.76 -0.62
CA THR A 105 2.69 -4.31 0.48
C THR A 105 4.14 -3.86 0.40
N GLN A 106 4.62 -3.28 1.49
CA GLN A 106 5.99 -2.78 1.57
C GLN A 106 6.88 -3.73 2.37
N MET A 107 7.97 -4.18 1.73
CA MET A 107 9.04 -4.93 2.39
C MET A 107 9.82 -4.02 3.34
N ARG A 108 9.70 -4.25 4.65
CA ARG A 108 10.41 -3.47 5.68
C ARG A 108 11.43 -4.32 6.42
N LYS A 109 12.70 -3.91 6.34
CA LYS A 109 13.74 -4.42 7.24
C LYS A 109 13.75 -3.58 8.52
N VAL A 110 13.78 -4.24 9.66
CA VAL A 110 13.83 -3.60 10.97
C VAL A 110 15.01 -4.16 11.76
N GLN A 111 15.60 -3.32 12.61
CA GLN A 111 16.67 -3.76 13.51
C GLN A 111 16.07 -4.52 14.70
N ALA A 112 16.92 -5.31 15.38
CA ALA A 112 16.54 -5.96 16.63
C ALA A 112 16.10 -4.91 17.67
N ASN A 113 15.16 -5.29 18.52
CA ASN A 113 14.62 -4.46 19.61
C ASN A 113 13.87 -3.18 19.19
N VAL A 114 13.40 -3.11 17.94
CA VAL A 114 12.48 -2.05 17.48
C VAL A 114 11.04 -2.42 17.83
N VAL A 115 10.31 -1.50 18.45
CA VAL A 115 8.87 -1.62 18.70
C VAL A 115 8.11 -1.38 17.39
N LEU A 116 7.42 -2.40 16.88
CA LEU A 116 6.64 -2.32 15.65
C LEU A 116 5.24 -1.72 15.87
N VAL A 117 4.60 -2.11 16.97
CA VAL A 117 3.25 -1.70 17.36
C VAL A 117 3.24 -1.51 18.87
N LYS A 118 2.60 -0.43 19.33
CA LYS A 118 2.45 -0.12 20.75
C LYS A 118 1.00 -0.27 21.20
N GLN A 119 0.79 -0.90 22.36
CA GLN A 119 -0.53 -1.07 22.94
C GLN A 119 -1.18 0.29 23.21
N GLY A 120 -2.47 0.41 22.86
CA GLY A 120 -3.25 1.64 23.01
C GLY A 120 -3.11 2.63 21.85
N GLU A 121 -2.16 2.45 20.94
CA GLU A 121 -2.06 3.26 19.73
C GLU A 121 -2.99 2.73 18.62
N LYS A 122 -3.53 3.64 17.80
CA LYS A 122 -4.34 3.27 16.65
C LYS A 122 -3.46 2.54 15.63
N ALA A 123 -3.76 1.27 15.39
CA ALA A 123 -3.08 0.48 14.37
C ALA A 123 -3.31 1.11 12.99
N LYS A 124 -2.21 1.40 12.28
CA LYS A 124 -2.22 1.91 10.91
C LYS A 124 -2.01 0.83 9.86
N TYR A 125 -1.24 -0.21 10.21
CA TYR A 125 -0.80 -1.25 9.29
C TYR A 125 -1.01 -2.63 9.91
N ILE A 126 -1.22 -3.62 9.05
CA ILE A 126 -1.07 -5.04 9.38
C ILE A 126 0.34 -5.45 8.98
N TYR A 127 1.04 -6.16 9.86
CA TYR A 127 2.39 -6.64 9.62
C TYR A 127 2.40 -8.15 9.46
N PHE A 128 3.15 -8.63 8.47
CA PHE A 128 3.43 -10.04 8.28
C PHE A 128 4.93 -10.29 8.40
N ILE A 129 5.31 -11.30 9.18
CA ILE A 129 6.72 -11.62 9.41
C ILE A 129 7.21 -12.53 8.29
N LYS A 130 8.00 -11.99 7.36
CA LYS A 130 8.66 -12.79 6.32
C LYS A 130 9.84 -13.60 6.87
N SER A 131 10.63 -13.01 7.76
CA SER A 131 11.76 -13.68 8.39
C SER A 131 12.13 -13.03 9.73
N GLY A 132 12.73 -13.83 10.63
CA GLY A 132 13.08 -13.42 11.98
C GLY A 132 12.02 -13.75 13.02
N ILE A 133 12.18 -13.17 14.22
CA ILE A 133 11.32 -13.43 15.37
C ILE A 133 10.84 -12.10 15.94
N THR A 134 9.56 -12.03 16.26
CA THR A 134 8.97 -10.91 16.99
C THR A 134 8.35 -11.41 18.28
N LYS A 135 8.36 -10.57 19.32
CA LYS A 135 7.73 -10.87 20.60
C LYS A 135 6.54 -9.93 20.80
N VAL A 136 5.37 -10.52 21.00
CA VAL A 136 4.17 -9.77 21.37
C VAL A 136 4.09 -9.72 22.89
N MET A 137 4.03 -8.52 23.45
CA MET A 137 3.90 -8.29 24.89
C MET A 137 2.69 -7.41 25.15
N ARG A 138 2.00 -7.68 26.25
CA ARG A 138 0.84 -6.90 26.70
C ARG A 138 1.09 -6.45 28.13
N GLU A 139 0.96 -5.14 28.37
CA GLU A 139 0.93 -4.61 29.73
C GLU A 139 -0.45 -4.91 30.33
N VAL A 140 -0.43 -5.61 31.46
CA VAL A 140 -1.62 -5.91 32.26
C VAL A 140 -1.53 -5.07 33.53
N PRO A 141 -2.48 -4.15 33.77
CA PRO A 141 -2.48 -3.38 35.01
C PRO A 141 -2.70 -4.33 36.19
N PHE A 142 -1.88 -4.19 37.23
CA PHE A 142 -2.13 -4.85 38.51
C PHE A 142 -3.30 -4.13 39.19
N ILE A 143 -4.36 -4.89 39.48
CA ILE A 143 -5.54 -4.44 40.24
C ILE A 143 -5.23 -4.57 41.73
#